data_AF-A0A117KNU2-F1
#
_entry.id   AF-A0A117KNU2-F1
#
_cell.length_a   1.000
_cell.length_b   1.000
_cell.length_c   1.000
_cell.angle_alpha   90.00
_cell.angle_beta   90.00
_cell.angle_gamma   90.00
#
_symmetry.space_group_name_H-M   'P 1'
#
loop_
_entity.id
_entity.type
_entity.pdbx_description
1 polymer ?
#
loop_
_entity_poly.entity_id
_entity_poly.type
_entity_poly.pdbx_seq_one_letter_code
_entity_poly.pdbx_strand_id
1 'polypeptide(L)'
;MLKKAIFTIILILGLTALASAHRVNIFCFVEGKKISCEANYPSGDKVKHGTINLKEAETQKTLASKKTDLEGKASFEITQDILARKKDLEAEVLAGMGHRNTWTIPYSDLNAESSEISSKENTGSNTSLPWESNTSTPASATSVDKQELEMLISKIMDKKLHPVLEKLTLLQERKISLPDILAGLGYILGLMGISFYFLAKKNEK
;
A
#
# COMPACT_ATOMS: atom_id res chain seq x y z
N MET A 1 18.89 -13.29 45.24
CA MET A 1 18.88 -13.86 43.88
C MET A 1 17.98 -13.08 42.92
N LEU A 2 16.79 -12.63 43.36
CA LEU A 2 15.83 -11.86 42.54
C LEU A 2 16.40 -10.55 41.93
N LYS A 3 17.18 -9.77 42.69
CA LYS A 3 17.82 -8.53 42.19
C LYS A 3 18.83 -8.77 41.06
N LYS A 4 19.53 -9.90 41.09
CA LYS A 4 20.46 -10.31 40.02
C LYS A 4 19.69 -10.73 38.78
N ALA A 5 18.59 -11.48 38.93
CA ALA A 5 17.73 -11.87 37.83
C ALA A 5 17.06 -10.67 37.12
N ILE A 6 16.61 -9.66 37.88
CA ILE A 6 16.04 -8.41 37.31
C ILE A 6 17.10 -7.62 36.55
N PHE A 7 18.31 -7.48 37.10
CA PHE A 7 19.41 -6.80 36.41
C PHE A 7 19.82 -7.55 35.13
N THR A 8 19.87 -8.88 35.16
CA THR A 8 20.15 -9.71 33.98
C THR A 8 19.06 -9.60 32.92
N ILE A 9 17.78 -9.54 33.30
CA ILE A 9 16.66 -9.32 32.36
C ILE A 9 16.73 -7.93 31.72
N ILE A 10 16.97 -6.88 32.50
CA ILE A 10 17.12 -5.51 31.99
C ILE A 10 18.32 -5.40 31.04
N LEU A 11 19.43 -6.07 31.37
CA LEU A 11 20.62 -6.13 30.52
C LEU A 11 20.33 -6.87 29.21
N ILE A 12 19.63 -8.02 29.25
CA ILE A 12 19.24 -8.79 28.05
C ILE A 12 18.29 -7.98 27.16
N LEU A 13 17.33 -7.24 27.73
CA LEU A 13 16.44 -6.35 26.98
C LEU A 13 17.19 -5.16 26.36
N GLY A 14 18.27 -4.69 26.98
CA GLY A 14 19.11 -3.61 26.43
C GLY A 14 20.05 -4.04 25.30
N LEU A 15 20.32 -5.34 25.16
CA LEU A 15 21.19 -5.90 24.12
C LEU A 15 20.46 -6.38 22.86
N THR A 16 19.13 -6.21 22.76
CA THR A 16 18.44 -6.41 21.49
C THR A 16 18.84 -5.27 20.55
N ALA A 17 19.94 -5.50 19.83
CA ALA A 17 20.50 -4.59 18.85
C ALA A 17 19.40 -4.10 17.91
N LEU A 18 19.53 -2.85 17.47
CA LEU A 18 18.74 -2.30 16.36
C LEU A 18 18.79 -3.31 15.23
N ALA A 19 17.73 -4.11 15.08
CA ALA A 19 17.60 -4.98 13.95
C ALA A 19 17.54 -4.05 12.75
N SER A 20 18.60 -4.06 11.95
CA SER A 20 18.60 -3.42 10.63
C SER A 20 17.58 -4.20 9.81
N ALA A 21 16.32 -3.78 9.92
CA ALA A 21 15.21 -4.29 9.13
C ALA A 21 15.49 -3.86 7.70
N HIS A 22 16.25 -4.70 6.98
CA HIS A 22 16.29 -4.62 5.54
C HIS A 22 14.84 -4.74 5.08
N ARG A 23 14.37 -3.65 4.49
CA ARG A 23 12.97 -3.45 4.17
C ARG A 23 12.73 -3.86 2.73
N VAL A 24 11.51 -4.30 2.45
CA VAL A 24 11.03 -4.49 1.09
C VAL A 24 9.91 -3.49 0.83
N ASN A 25 9.84 -2.97 -0.38
CA ASN A 25 8.78 -2.09 -0.84
C ASN A 25 7.89 -2.86 -1.82
N ILE A 26 6.60 -2.54 -1.78
CA ILE A 26 5.61 -3.00 -2.76
C ILE A 26 4.78 -1.79 -3.15
N PHE A 27 4.51 -1.69 -4.44
CA PHE A 27 3.57 -0.74 -5.02
C PHE A 27 2.60 -1.53 -5.88
N CYS A 28 1.30 -1.27 -5.75
CA CYS A 28 0.30 -1.83 -6.64
C CYS A 28 -0.64 -0.75 -7.15
N PHE A 29 -1.07 -0.91 -8.40
CA PHE A 29 -2.03 -0.03 -9.05
C PHE A 29 -2.97 -0.85 -9.93
N VAL A 30 -4.14 -0.28 -10.22
CA VAL A 30 -5.12 -0.88 -11.12
C VAL A 30 -4.89 -0.35 -12.53
N GLU A 31 -4.73 -1.26 -13.48
CA GLU A 31 -4.60 -0.95 -14.92
C GLU A 31 -5.67 -1.75 -15.65
N GLY A 32 -6.75 -1.08 -16.01
CA GLY A 32 -7.97 -1.71 -16.52
C GLY A 32 -8.49 -2.81 -15.60
N LYS A 33 -8.60 -4.05 -16.13
CA LYS A 33 -9.09 -5.23 -15.37
C LYS A 33 -7.98 -6.00 -14.63
N LYS A 34 -6.82 -5.38 -14.40
CA LYS A 34 -5.70 -6.02 -13.72
C LYS A 34 -5.17 -5.16 -12.59
N ILE A 35 -4.72 -5.82 -11.54
CA ILE A 35 -3.91 -5.22 -10.48
C ILE A 35 -2.46 -5.53 -10.82
N SER A 36 -1.66 -4.51 -11.11
CA SER A 36 -0.23 -4.61 -11.37
C SER A 36 0.53 -4.23 -10.11
N CYS A 37 1.42 -5.10 -9.66
CA CYS A 37 2.27 -4.88 -8.49
C CYS A 37 3.75 -4.97 -8.86
N GLU A 38 4.56 -4.14 -8.23
CA GLU A 38 6.02 -4.15 -8.31
C GLU A 38 6.63 -4.14 -6.91
N ALA A 39 7.69 -4.92 -6.72
CA ALA A 39 8.41 -5.00 -5.46
C ALA A 39 9.93 -4.84 -5.63
N ASN A 40 10.51 -3.99 -4.79
CA ASN A 40 11.93 -3.65 -4.79
C ASN A 40 12.48 -3.47 -3.38
N TYR A 41 13.79 -3.57 -3.25
CA TYR A 41 14.52 -3.22 -2.04
C TYR A 41 14.90 -1.73 -2.08
N PRO A 42 15.09 -1.06 -0.93
CA PRO A 42 15.54 0.33 -0.86
C PRO A 42 16.85 0.61 -1.62
N SER A 43 17.70 -0.41 -1.79
CA SER A 43 18.92 -0.33 -2.59
C SER A 43 18.67 -0.17 -4.10
N GLY A 44 17.43 -0.35 -4.57
CA GLY A 44 17.04 -0.36 -5.98
C GLY A 44 16.94 -1.75 -6.60
N ASP A 45 17.46 -2.78 -5.93
CA ASP A 45 17.37 -4.17 -6.39
C ASP A 45 15.92 -4.66 -6.45
N LYS A 46 15.60 -5.46 -7.46
CA LYS A 46 14.26 -6.04 -7.62
C LYS A 46 14.07 -7.28 -6.76
N VAL A 47 12.88 -7.45 -6.21
CA VAL A 47 12.50 -8.65 -5.48
C VAL A 47 12.21 -9.76 -6.47
N LYS A 48 13.18 -10.62 -6.74
CA LYS A 48 13.02 -11.72 -7.70
C LYS A 48 12.45 -12.95 -6.99
N HIS A 49 11.43 -13.56 -7.59
CA HIS A 49 10.78 -14.77 -7.04
C HIS A 49 10.17 -14.61 -5.64
N GLY A 50 9.92 -13.38 -5.20
CA GLY A 50 9.14 -13.11 -3.99
C GLY A 50 7.67 -13.46 -4.21
N THR A 51 6.92 -13.70 -3.15
CA THR A 51 5.50 -14.03 -3.23
C THR A 51 4.67 -12.81 -2.91
N ILE A 52 3.73 -12.43 -3.78
CA ILE A 52 2.71 -11.43 -3.50
C ILE A 52 1.38 -12.16 -3.25
N ASN A 53 0.82 -11.95 -2.06
CA ASN A 53 -0.50 -12.43 -1.66
C ASN A 53 -1.51 -11.28 -1.75
N LEU A 54 -2.52 -11.43 -2.57
CA LEU A 54 -3.64 -10.51 -2.61
C LEU A 54 -4.70 -10.99 -1.62
N LYS A 55 -5.02 -10.16 -0.63
CA LYS A 55 -5.94 -10.45 0.47
C LYS A 55 -7.10 -9.47 0.51
N GLU A 56 -8.21 -9.88 1.09
CA GLU A 56 -9.26 -8.94 1.51
C GLU A 56 -8.79 -8.20 2.78
N ALA A 57 -8.84 -6.86 2.80
CA ALA A 57 -8.17 -6.06 3.83
C ALA A 57 -8.73 -6.31 5.24
N GLU A 58 -10.05 -6.46 5.39
CA GLU A 58 -10.72 -6.66 6.69
C GLU A 58 -10.50 -8.07 7.26
N THR A 59 -10.73 -9.10 6.46
CA THR A 59 -10.68 -10.49 6.94
C THR A 59 -9.29 -11.11 6.82
N GLN A 60 -8.37 -10.44 6.13
CA GLN A 60 -7.03 -10.94 5.79
C GLN A 60 -7.06 -12.27 5.02
N LYS A 61 -8.21 -12.63 4.43
CA LYS A 61 -8.37 -13.84 3.61
C LYS A 61 -7.63 -13.68 2.29
N THR A 62 -6.69 -14.58 2.01
CA THR A 62 -6.00 -14.64 0.71
C THR A 62 -6.97 -15.00 -0.41
N LEU A 63 -7.05 -14.14 -1.41
CA LEU A 63 -7.86 -14.29 -2.62
C LEU A 63 -7.03 -14.85 -3.78
N ALA A 64 -5.78 -14.41 -3.90
CA ALA A 64 -4.83 -14.88 -4.91
C ALA A 64 -3.39 -14.79 -4.41
N SER A 65 -2.49 -15.57 -5.01
CA SER A 65 -1.05 -15.50 -4.72
C SER A 65 -0.27 -15.70 -6.01
N LYS A 66 0.78 -14.89 -6.22
CA LYS A 66 1.63 -14.96 -7.42
C LYS A 66 3.08 -14.61 -7.05
N LYS A 67 4.04 -15.21 -7.75
CA LYS A 67 5.45 -14.86 -7.61
C LYS A 67 5.82 -13.68 -8.49
N THR A 68 6.73 -12.83 -8.01
CA THR A 68 7.36 -11.79 -8.82
C THR A 68 8.32 -12.39 -9.83
N ASP A 69 8.40 -11.74 -10.99
CA ASP A 69 9.36 -12.07 -12.05
C ASP A 69 10.78 -11.52 -11.76
N LEU A 70 11.65 -11.52 -12.78
CA LEU A 70 13.02 -11.02 -12.67
C LEU A 70 13.09 -9.48 -12.55
N GLU A 71 12.03 -8.77 -12.94
CA GLU A 71 11.89 -7.32 -12.77
C GLU A 71 11.19 -6.95 -11.46
N GLY A 72 10.79 -7.94 -10.65
CA GLY A 72 10.09 -7.71 -9.40
C GLY A 72 8.59 -7.47 -9.55
N LYS A 73 8.01 -7.80 -10.71
CA LYS A 73 6.60 -7.50 -11.03
C LYS A 73 5.72 -8.74 -10.91
N ALA A 74 4.45 -8.53 -10.57
CA ALA A 74 3.39 -9.53 -10.64
C ALA A 74 2.04 -8.86 -10.92
N SER A 75 1.20 -9.48 -11.75
CA SER A 75 -0.15 -8.96 -12.05
C SER A 75 -1.24 -9.95 -11.70
N PHE A 76 -2.38 -9.46 -11.21
CA PHE A 76 -3.58 -10.24 -10.86
C PHE A 76 -4.75 -9.79 -11.72
N GLU A 77 -5.63 -10.71 -12.09
CA GLU A 77 -6.87 -10.35 -12.78
C GLU A 77 -7.95 -9.98 -11.77
N ILE A 78 -8.69 -8.90 -12.06
CA ILE A 78 -9.82 -8.47 -11.25
C ILE A 78 -11.03 -9.30 -11.68
N THR A 79 -11.34 -10.33 -10.88
CA THR A 79 -12.51 -11.19 -11.13
C THR A 79 -13.79 -10.55 -10.59
N GLN A 80 -14.94 -11.02 -11.10
CA GLN A 80 -16.25 -10.58 -10.59
C GLN A 80 -16.43 -10.87 -9.10
N ASP A 81 -15.85 -11.97 -8.60
CA ASP A 81 -15.87 -12.30 -7.17
C ASP A 81 -15.10 -11.29 -6.31
N ILE A 82 -14.07 -10.64 -6.84
CA ILE A 82 -13.33 -9.57 -6.15
C ILE A 82 -14.20 -8.31 -6.11
N LEU A 83 -14.83 -7.94 -7.22
CA LEU A 83 -15.69 -6.76 -7.30
C LEU A 83 -16.96 -6.91 -6.45
N ALA A 84 -17.57 -8.09 -6.41
CA ALA A 84 -18.79 -8.36 -5.67
C ALA A 84 -18.63 -8.16 -4.15
N ARG A 85 -17.40 -8.26 -3.63
CA ARG A 85 -17.10 -8.05 -2.20
C ARG A 85 -17.31 -6.61 -1.76
N LYS A 86 -17.08 -5.63 -2.64
CA LYS A 86 -17.12 -4.20 -2.31
C LYS A 86 -16.22 -3.84 -1.12
N LYS A 87 -15.03 -4.44 -1.08
CA LYS A 87 -14.04 -4.27 -0.01
C LYS A 87 -12.68 -3.90 -0.59
N ASP A 88 -11.91 -3.19 0.21
CA ASP A 88 -10.51 -2.91 -0.08
C ASP A 88 -9.70 -4.21 -0.06
N LEU A 89 -8.64 -4.23 -0.85
CA LEU A 89 -7.68 -5.32 -0.88
C LEU A 89 -6.36 -4.91 -0.24
N GLU A 90 -5.60 -5.90 0.20
CA GLU A 90 -4.24 -5.74 0.67
C GLU A 90 -3.33 -6.67 -0.11
N ALA A 91 -2.35 -6.11 -0.81
CA ALA A 91 -1.28 -6.87 -1.44
C ALA A 91 -0.10 -6.97 -0.47
N GLU A 92 0.21 -8.18 -0.02
CA GLU A 92 1.33 -8.49 0.86
C GLU A 92 2.48 -9.10 0.06
N VAL A 93 3.67 -8.48 0.10
CA VAL A 93 4.89 -9.08 -0.43
C VAL A 93 5.65 -9.85 0.64
N LEU A 94 6.13 -11.03 0.29
CA LEU A 94 7.04 -11.87 1.05
C LEU A 94 8.30 -12.12 0.20
N ALA A 95 9.39 -11.42 0.52
CA ALA A 95 10.65 -11.49 -0.24
C ALA A 95 11.69 -12.44 0.39
N GLY A 96 11.27 -13.28 1.35
CA GLY A 96 12.14 -14.23 2.06
C GLY A 96 12.86 -13.62 3.27
N MET A 97 13.45 -14.45 4.12
CA MET A 97 14.22 -14.04 5.32
C MET A 97 13.53 -12.98 6.20
N GLY A 98 12.20 -13.01 6.31
CA GLY A 98 11.42 -12.04 7.09
C GLY A 98 11.15 -10.69 6.41
N HIS A 99 11.58 -10.49 5.16
CA HIS A 99 11.25 -9.31 4.38
C HIS A 99 9.78 -9.37 3.96
N ARG A 100 8.97 -8.50 4.58
CA ARG A 100 7.53 -8.42 4.35
C ARG A 100 7.08 -6.95 4.31
N ASN A 101 6.14 -6.65 3.44
CA ASN A 101 5.45 -5.36 3.43
C ASN A 101 4.05 -5.52 2.81
N THR A 102 3.17 -4.54 3.02
CA THR A 102 1.79 -4.55 2.51
C THR A 102 1.46 -3.26 1.77
N TRP A 103 0.51 -3.35 0.84
CA TRP A 103 -0.03 -2.24 0.07
C TRP A 103 -1.55 -2.34 0.01
N THR A 104 -2.25 -1.30 0.45
CA THR A 104 -3.72 -1.25 0.40
C THR A 104 -4.18 -0.76 -0.96
N ILE A 105 -5.13 -1.47 -1.57
CA ILE A 105 -5.77 -1.12 -2.83
C ILE A 105 -7.24 -0.80 -2.51
N PRO A 106 -7.64 0.48 -2.54
CA PRO A 106 -9.01 0.90 -2.29
C PRO A 106 -10.00 0.26 -3.26
N TYR A 107 -11.20 -0.06 -2.79
CA TYR A 107 -12.27 -0.57 -3.65
C TYR A 107 -12.67 0.43 -4.75
N SER A 108 -12.53 1.73 -4.50
CA SER A 108 -12.76 2.78 -5.50
C SER A 108 -11.92 2.57 -6.75
N ASP A 109 -10.68 2.13 -6.59
CA ASP A 109 -9.72 1.97 -7.69
C ASP A 109 -10.02 0.69 -8.49
N LEU A 110 -10.55 -0.34 -7.81
CA LEU A 110 -11.00 -1.59 -8.45
C LEU A 110 -12.25 -1.38 -9.31
N ASN A 111 -13.09 -0.42 -8.94
CA ASN A 111 -14.37 -0.12 -9.60
C ASN A 111 -14.33 1.16 -10.46
N ALA A 112 -13.15 1.74 -10.68
CA ALA A 112 -12.98 2.98 -11.44
C ALA A 112 -13.44 2.86 -12.90
N GLU A 113 -13.29 1.69 -13.53
CA GLU A 113 -13.82 1.41 -14.89
C GLU A 113 -15.37 1.39 -14.96
N SER A 114 -16.06 1.31 -13.82
CA SER A 114 -17.53 1.39 -13.76
C SER A 114 -18.03 2.82 -13.48
N SER A 115 -17.13 3.75 -13.20
CA SER A 115 -17.44 5.13 -12.78
C SER A 115 -16.78 6.18 -13.67
N GLU A 116 -16.68 5.94 -14.97
CA GLU A 116 -16.56 7.04 -15.92
C GLU A 116 -17.95 7.39 -16.46
N ILE A 117 -18.67 8.21 -15.68
CA ILE A 117 -19.61 9.29 -16.04
C ILE A 117 -20.44 9.61 -14.78
N SER A 118 -20.41 10.89 -14.39
CA SER A 118 -21.19 11.55 -13.33
C SER A 118 -20.52 11.57 -11.95
N SER A 119 -19.85 12.65 -11.57
CA SER A 119 -20.60 13.85 -11.18
C SER A 119 -19.82 15.15 -11.40
N LYS A 120 -20.46 16.03 -12.17
CA LYS A 120 -20.30 17.48 -12.11
C LYS A 120 -20.51 17.96 -10.67
N GLU A 121 -19.72 18.92 -10.24
CA GLU A 121 -20.22 19.99 -9.37
C GLU A 121 -20.05 21.31 -10.10
N ASN A 122 -21.20 21.96 -10.30
CA ASN A 122 -21.39 23.21 -11.00
C ASN A 122 -21.78 24.23 -9.92
N THR A 123 -20.90 25.17 -9.58
CA THR A 123 -21.31 26.45 -8.96
C THR A 123 -20.81 27.55 -9.85
N GLY A 124 -21.76 28.25 -10.48
CA GLY A 124 -21.51 29.27 -11.47
C GLY A 124 -20.92 30.55 -10.88
N SER A 125 -20.17 31.24 -11.72
CA SER A 125 -20.19 32.70 -11.74
C SER A 125 -20.07 33.15 -13.19
N ASN A 126 -21.15 33.74 -13.68
CA ASN A 126 -21.18 34.47 -14.93
C ASN A 126 -20.27 35.69 -14.82
N THR A 127 -19.31 35.82 -15.72
CA THR A 127 -18.86 37.14 -16.18
C THR A 127 -18.61 37.06 -17.68
N SER A 128 -19.58 37.59 -18.41
CA SER A 128 -19.51 37.99 -19.80
C SER A 128 -18.42 39.05 -20.01
N LEU A 129 -17.70 39.00 -21.13
CA LEU A 129 -17.84 39.94 -22.26
C LEU A 129 -16.89 39.55 -23.42
N PRO A 130 -17.13 40.05 -24.65
CA PRO A 130 -16.91 39.34 -25.91
C PRO A 130 -15.83 39.98 -26.79
N TRP A 131 -15.33 39.24 -27.78
CA TRP A 131 -14.83 39.79 -29.05
C TRP A 131 -14.67 38.69 -30.10
N GLU A 132 -15.52 38.80 -31.14
CA GLU A 132 -15.36 38.56 -32.59
C GLU A 132 -14.21 37.67 -33.13
N SER A 133 -14.24 37.04 -34.31
CA SER A 133 -15.20 36.63 -35.36
C SER A 133 -14.30 36.06 -36.49
N ASN A 134 -14.89 35.27 -37.40
CA ASN A 134 -14.41 34.87 -38.75
C ASN A 134 -13.82 33.44 -38.85
N THR A 135 -14.47 32.41 -39.40
CA THR A 135 -15.15 32.15 -40.70
C THR A 135 -14.28 31.25 -41.62
N SER A 136 -14.80 30.04 -41.89
CA SER A 136 -14.72 29.27 -43.16
C SER A 136 -13.60 28.26 -43.51
N THR A 137 -13.96 26.97 -43.33
CA THR A 137 -13.96 25.83 -44.32
C THR A 137 -12.67 25.04 -44.68
N PRO A 138 -12.77 23.79 -45.24
CA PRO A 138 -12.18 22.58 -44.64
C PRO A 138 -11.17 21.83 -45.54
N ALA A 139 -10.30 20.97 -44.97
CA ALA A 139 -9.64 19.89 -45.73
C ALA A 139 -9.00 18.81 -44.82
N SER A 140 -9.56 17.60 -44.93
CA SER A 140 -8.96 16.25 -44.92
C SER A 140 -7.81 15.82 -44.00
N ALA A 141 -8.11 14.69 -43.34
CA ALA A 141 -7.28 13.49 -43.16
C ALA A 141 -6.10 13.53 -42.17
N THR A 142 -6.36 13.06 -40.96
CA THR A 142 -5.85 11.75 -40.49
C THR A 142 -6.80 11.30 -39.39
N SER A 143 -7.63 10.30 -39.66
CA SER A 143 -8.36 9.59 -38.60
C SER A 143 -7.34 8.75 -37.83
N VAL A 144 -6.54 9.40 -36.98
CA VAL A 144 -5.84 8.71 -35.92
C VAL A 144 -6.94 8.06 -35.10
N ASP A 145 -6.92 6.73 -35.06
CA ASP A 145 -7.87 5.97 -34.28
C ASP A 145 -7.79 6.48 -32.84
N LYS A 146 -8.89 7.07 -32.35
CA LYS A 146 -8.91 7.72 -31.03
C LYS A 146 -8.45 6.75 -29.94
N GLN A 147 -8.73 5.46 -30.13
CA GLN A 147 -8.32 4.40 -29.23
C GLN A 147 -6.80 4.14 -29.23
N GLU A 148 -6.14 4.25 -30.38
CA GLU A 148 -4.68 4.12 -30.47
C GLU A 148 -3.98 5.32 -29.84
N LEU A 149 -4.55 6.53 -30.02
CA LEU A 149 -4.05 7.74 -29.37
C LEU A 149 -4.23 7.70 -27.85
N GLU A 150 -5.39 7.24 -27.38
CA GLU A 150 -5.67 7.05 -25.94
C GLU A 150 -4.72 6.02 -25.32
N MET A 151 -4.47 4.88 -25.98
CA MET A 151 -3.48 3.89 -25.52
C MET A 151 -2.06 4.44 -25.50
N LEU A 152 -1.68 5.28 -26.47
CA LEU A 152 -0.35 5.86 -26.52
C LEU A 152 -0.19 6.90 -25.40
N ILE A 153 -1.22 7.71 -25.15
CA ILE A 153 -1.24 8.72 -24.10
C ILE A 153 -1.22 8.04 -22.72
N SER A 154 -2.05 7.03 -22.47
CA SER A 154 -2.07 6.31 -21.19
C SER A 154 -0.72 5.66 -20.92
N LYS A 155 -0.13 4.98 -21.91
CA LYS A 155 1.19 4.37 -21.79
C LYS A 155 2.31 5.37 -21.50
N ILE A 156 2.27 6.55 -22.11
CA ILE A 156 3.25 7.62 -21.85
C ILE A 156 3.04 8.20 -20.45
N MET A 157 1.78 8.38 -20.05
CA MET A 157 1.41 8.93 -18.74
C MET A 157 1.82 7.97 -17.62
N ASP A 158 1.51 6.68 -17.73
CA ASP A 158 1.93 5.64 -16.78
C ASP A 158 3.45 5.60 -16.65
N LYS A 159 4.17 5.63 -17.78
CA LYS A 159 5.64 5.65 -17.77
C LYS A 159 6.21 6.88 -17.05
N LYS A 160 5.49 8.00 -17.02
CA LYS A 160 5.92 9.25 -16.36
C LYS A 160 5.46 9.36 -14.91
N LEU A 161 4.29 8.84 -14.58
CA LEU A 161 3.72 8.89 -13.24
C LEU A 161 4.23 7.78 -12.33
N HIS A 162 4.58 6.63 -12.89
CA HIS A 162 5.14 5.51 -12.13
C HIS A 162 6.32 5.89 -11.22
N PRO A 163 7.38 6.58 -11.70
CA PRO A 163 8.50 6.96 -10.84
C PRO A 163 8.13 8.01 -9.78
N VAL A 164 7.06 8.78 -9.97
CA VAL A 164 6.56 9.74 -8.96
C VAL A 164 5.79 9.01 -7.88
N LEU A 165 4.90 8.10 -8.28
CA LEU A 165 4.15 7.26 -7.36
C LEU A 165 5.09 6.39 -6.51
N GLU A 166 6.12 5.80 -7.11
CA GLU A 166 7.18 5.07 -6.39
C GLU A 166 7.85 5.93 -5.32
N LYS A 167 8.14 7.21 -5.61
CA LYS A 167 8.72 8.11 -4.60
C LYS A 167 7.73 8.48 -3.49
N LEU A 168 6.44 8.55 -3.78
CA LEU A 168 5.41 8.84 -2.78
C LEU A 168 5.15 7.62 -1.88
N THR A 169 5.25 6.39 -2.40
CA THR A 169 5.10 5.18 -1.59
C THR A 169 6.24 5.03 -0.58
N LEU A 170 7.46 5.45 -0.94
CA LEU A 170 8.58 5.60 -0.01
C LEU A 170 8.35 6.67 1.09
N LEU A 171 7.30 7.49 0.98
CA LEU A 171 6.98 8.50 1.99
C LEU A 171 5.74 8.17 2.82
N GLN A 172 4.83 7.32 2.31
CA GLN A 172 3.58 6.93 2.98
C GLN A 172 3.78 5.96 4.16
N GLU A 173 5.02 5.77 4.60
CA GLU A 173 5.38 4.83 5.65
C GLU A 173 4.82 5.23 7.01
N ARG A 174 4.06 4.31 7.61
CA ARG A 174 3.66 4.41 9.02
C ARG A 174 4.90 4.16 9.88
N LYS A 175 5.55 5.23 10.33
CA LYS A 175 6.63 5.14 11.32
C LYS A 175 6.06 4.52 12.58
N ILE A 176 6.69 3.47 13.10
CA ILE A 176 6.44 3.01 14.48
C ILE A 176 6.62 4.23 15.36
N SER A 177 5.54 4.68 15.98
CA SER A 177 5.55 5.92 16.73
C SER A 177 6.04 5.62 18.15
N LEU A 178 6.75 6.56 18.77
CA LEU A 178 7.12 6.44 20.19
C LEU A 178 5.90 6.12 21.09
N PRO A 179 4.70 6.69 20.85
CA PRO A 179 3.48 6.27 21.53
C PRO A 179 3.17 4.78 21.45
N ASP A 180 3.35 4.12 20.30
CA ASP A 180 3.05 2.69 20.14
C ASP A 180 3.97 1.82 21.02
N ILE A 181 5.25 2.19 21.09
CA ILE A 181 6.26 1.51 21.91
C ILE A 181 5.95 1.70 23.40
N LEU A 182 5.65 2.94 23.81
CA LEU A 182 5.32 3.27 25.19
C LEU A 182 4.01 2.63 25.65
N ALA A 183 3.00 2.58 24.78
CA ALA A 183 1.73 1.92 25.05
C ALA A 183 1.92 0.41 25.24
N GLY A 184 2.70 -0.25 24.37
CA GLY A 184 3.05 -1.66 24.51
C GLY A 184 3.81 -1.96 25.80
N LEU A 185 4.81 -1.14 26.14
CA LEU A 185 5.57 -1.27 27.38
C LEU A 185 4.69 -1.06 28.62
N GLY A 186 3.82 -0.04 28.60
CA GLY A 186 2.86 0.24 29.67
C GLY A 186 1.89 -0.91 29.89
N TYR A 187 1.41 -1.56 28.82
CA TYR A 187 0.55 -2.74 28.91
C TYR A 187 1.24 -3.92 29.61
N ILE A 188 2.49 -4.22 29.24
CA ILE A 188 3.28 -5.31 29.84
C ILE A 188 3.53 -5.04 31.32
N LEU A 189 3.97 -3.81 31.66
CA LEU A 189 4.23 -3.42 33.04
C LEU A 189 2.94 -3.39 33.88
N GLY A 190 1.82 -2.97 33.30
CA GLY A 190 0.51 -2.97 33.95
C GLY A 190 0.06 -4.39 34.32
N LEU A 191 0.13 -5.33 33.37
CA LEU A 191 -0.21 -6.74 33.63
C LEU A 191 0.73 -7.40 34.67
N MET A 192 2.04 -7.13 34.59
CA MET A 192 2.99 -7.59 35.60
C MET A 192 2.68 -7.02 36.99
N GLY A 193 2.37 -5.72 37.07
CA GLY A 193 2.04 -5.05 38.33
C GLY A 193 0.80 -5.66 39.00
N ILE A 194 -0.25 -5.89 38.22
CA ILE A 194 -1.48 -6.57 38.70
C ILE A 194 -1.14 -7.99 39.17
N SER A 195 -0.37 -8.75 38.39
CA SER A 195 0.02 -10.13 38.74
C SER A 195 0.79 -10.18 40.06
N PHE A 196 1.76 -9.27 40.25
CA PHE A 196 2.54 -9.19 41.48
C PHE A 196 1.73 -8.69 42.68
N TYR A 197 0.78 -7.78 42.49
CA TYR A 197 -0.11 -7.32 43.56
C TYR A 197 -0.89 -8.51 44.15
N PHE A 198 -1.47 -9.36 43.30
CA PHE A 198 -2.17 -10.57 43.77
C PHE A 198 -1.21 -11.61 44.35
N LEU A 199 -0.01 -11.76 43.79
CA LEU A 199 0.98 -12.70 44.30
C LEU A 199 1.53 -12.29 45.68
N ALA A 200 1.73 -10.99 45.91
CA ALA A 200 2.13 -10.43 47.20
C ALA A 200 1.04 -10.66 48.26
N LYS A 201 -0.23 -10.40 47.91
CA LYS A 201 -1.37 -10.62 48.79
C LYS A 201 -1.61 -12.10 49.13
N LYS A 202 -1.22 -13.02 48.24
CA LYS A 202 -1.29 -14.46 48.48
C LYS A 202 -0.24 -14.97 49.48
N ASN A 203 0.91 -14.29 49.59
CA ASN A 203 2.00 -14.66 50.50
C ASN A 203 1.89 -14.01 51.90
N GLU A 204 0.89 -13.15 52.13
CA GLU A 204 0.54 -12.59 53.45
C GLU A 204 -0.49 -13.44 54.23
N LYS A 205 -0.73 -14.68 53.80
CA LYS A 205 -1.49 -15.71 54.53
C LYS A 205 -0.59 -16.88 54.89
#